data_AF-A0A7X7LKM7-F1
#
_entry.id   AF-A0A7X7LKM7-F1
#
_cell.length_a   1.000
_cell.length_b   1.000
_cell.length_c   1.000
_cell.angle_alpha   90.00
_cell.angle_beta   90.00
_cell.angle_gamma   90.00
#
_symmetry.space_group_name_H-M   'P 1'
#
loop_
_entity.id
_entity.type
_entity.pdbx_description
1 polymer ?
#
loop_
_entity_poly.entity_id
_entity_poly.type
_entity_poly.pdbx_seq_one_letter_code
_entity_poly.pdbx_strand_id
1 'polypeptide(L)' 'YFDLALEITRPGGFIIADNVLWYGKVLNDCKDNDKETLALKAFNDKVKSHPLVETLLLPLRDGLMIIRKKQN' A
#
# COMPACT_ATOMS: atom_id res chain seq x y z
N TYR A 1 2.35 -0.64 10.32
CA TYR A 1 3.38 0.34 9.91
C TYR A 1 2.80 1.57 9.23
N PHE A 2 1.92 1.42 8.23
CA PHE A 2 1.38 2.57 7.48
C PHE A 2 0.89 3.74 8.33
N ASP A 3 0.07 3.48 9.35
CA ASP A 3 -0.51 4.56 10.17
C ASP A 3 0.57 5.35 10.91
N LEU A 4 1.52 4.66 11.54
CA LEU A 4 2.65 5.28 12.23
C LEU A 4 3.54 6.07 11.25
N ALA A 5 3.79 5.50 10.06
CA ALA A 5 4.55 6.19 9.02
C ALA A 5 3.82 7.44 8.52
N LEU A 6 2.50 7.38 8.36
CA LEU A 6 1.66 8.50 7.93
C LEU A 6 1.63 9.62 8.96
N GLU A 7 1.61 9.28 10.25
CA GLU A 7 1.64 10.25 11.35
C GLU A 7 2.92 11.11 11.30
N ILE A 8 4.08 10.46 11.18
CA ILE A 8 5.39 11.14 11.18
C ILE A 8 5.76 11.76 9.81
N THR A 9 5.07 11.38 8.73
CA THR A 9 5.33 11.95 7.40
C THR A 9 4.77 13.37 7.33
N ARG A 10 5.60 14.34 6.93
CA ARG A 10 5.15 15.73 6.70
C ARG A 10 4.16 15.81 5.52
N PRO A 11 3.24 16.81 5.49
CA PRO A 11 2.43 17.08 4.30
C PRO A 11 3.29 17.22 3.03
N GLY A 12 2.85 16.58 1.94
CA GLY A 12 3.60 16.45 0.69
C GLY A 12 4.76 15.47 0.72
N GLY A 13 5.05 14.84 1.86
CA GLY A 13 6.05 13.78 1.99
C GLY A 13 5.57 12.45 1.41
N PHE A 14 6.52 11.52 1.24
CA PHE A 14 6.30 10.25 0.57
C PHE A 14 6.61 9.07 1.50
N ILE A 15 5.81 8.02 1.37
CA ILE A 15 6.04 6.68 1.91
C ILE A 15 6.11 5.73 0.71
N ILE A 16 7.06 4.81 0.75
CA ILE A 16 7.25 3.81 -0.30
C ILE A 16 7.00 2.42 0.32
N ALA A 17 6.10 1.66 -0.28
CA ALA A 17 5.85 0.26 0.06
C ALA A 17 6.29 -0.64 -1.11
N ASP A 18 7.18 -1.59 -0.84
CA ASP A 18 7.67 -2.59 -1.80
C ASP A 18 6.84 -3.89 -1.71
N ASN A 19 6.93 -4.72 -2.74
CA ASN A 19 6.27 -6.04 -2.85
C ASN A 19 4.73 -6.03 -2.76
N VAL A 20 4.08 -4.93 -3.15
CA VAL A 20 2.62 -4.79 -2.99
C VAL A 20 1.79 -5.63 -3.97
N LEU A 21 2.40 -6.17 -5.02
CA LEU A 21 1.74 -7.11 -5.95
C LEU A 21 1.88 -8.58 -5.50
N TRP A 22 2.87 -8.91 -4.68
CA TRP A 22 3.07 -10.24 -4.08
C TRP A 22 3.02 -11.39 -5.10
N TYR A 23 3.86 -11.28 -6.13
CA TYR A 23 3.92 -12.18 -7.28
C TYR A 23 2.56 -12.30 -8.00
N GLY A 24 1.75 -11.23 -7.96
CA GLY A 24 0.40 -11.18 -8.52
C GLY A 24 -0.67 -11.88 -7.66
N LYS A 25 -0.32 -12.49 -6.51
CA LYS A 25 -1.29 -13.22 -5.68
C LYS A 25 -2.46 -12.36 -5.21
N VAL A 26 -2.23 -11.06 -4.98
CA VAL A 26 -3.27 -10.12 -4.52
C VAL A 26 -4.39 -9.90 -5.55
N LEU A 27 -4.16 -10.28 -6.81
CA LEU A 27 -5.12 -10.16 -7.91
C LEU A 27 -6.11 -11.34 -7.97
N ASN A 28 -5.80 -12.45 -7.28
CA ASN A 28 -6.59 -13.68 -7.33
C ASN A 28 -7.45 -13.87 -6.07
N ASP A 29 -8.34 -14.86 -6.12
CA ASP A 29 -9.04 -15.34 -4.93
C ASP A 29 -8.03 -15.91 -3.93
N CYS A 30 -8.02 -15.35 -2.72
CA CYS A 30 -7.13 -15.77 -1.65
C CYS A 30 -7.77 -16.91 -0.87
N LYS A 31 -6.98 -17.95 -0.58
CA LYS A 31 -7.40 -18.96 0.40
C LYS A 31 -7.36 -18.35 1.80
N ASP A 32 -8.30 -18.73 2.66
CA ASP A 32 -8.40 -18.21 4.03
C ASP A 32 -7.13 -18.43 4.88
N ASN A 33 -6.30 -19.42 4.51
CA ASN A 33 -5.04 -19.71 5.17
C ASN A 33 -3.83 -18.92 4.64
N ASP A 34 -3.95 -18.22 3.51
CA ASP A 34 -2.88 -17.35 2.97
C ASP A 34 -2.94 -15.96 3.64
N LYS A 35 -2.57 -15.94 4.92
CA LYS A 35 -2.66 -14.75 5.79
C LYS A 35 -1.84 -13.58 5.26
N GLU A 36 -0.72 -13.85 4.59
CA GLU A 36 0.16 -12.82 4.03
C GLU A 36 -0.54 -12.09 2.88
N THR A 37 -1.11 -12.84 1.92
CA THR A 37 -1.81 -12.24 0.79
C THR A 37 -3.07 -11.49 1.26
N LEU A 38 -3.80 -12.04 2.24
CA LEU A 38 -4.95 -11.36 2.83
C LEU A 38 -4.56 -10.04 3.52
N ALA A 39 -3.50 -10.05 4.33
CA ALA A 39 -3.02 -8.85 5.00
C ALA A 39 -2.55 -7.79 4.02
N LEU A 40 -1.87 -8.20 2.94
CA LEU A 40 -1.39 -7.28 1.92
C LEU A 40 -2.52 -6.70 1.05
N LYS A 41 -3.54 -7.50 0.73
CA LYS A 41 -4.75 -7.01 0.06
C LYS A 41 -5.46 -5.96 0.92
N ALA A 42 -5.64 -6.24 2.21
CA ALA A 42 -6.21 -5.30 3.17
C ALA A 42 -5.36 -4.02 3.31
N PHE A 43 -4.03 -4.15 3.29
CA PHE A 43 -3.13 -2.99 3.24
C PHE A 43 -3.33 -2.16 1.97
N ASN A 44 -3.33 -2.77 0.79
CA ASN A 44 -3.52 -2.08 -0.50
C ASN A 44 -4.86 -1.35 -0.54
N ASP A 45 -5.94 -2.00 -0.11
CA ASP A 45 -7.28 -1.41 -0.06
C ASP A 45 -7.35 -0.25 0.93
N LYS A 46 -6.74 -0.42 2.11
CA LYS A 46 -6.65 0.63 3.13
C LYS A 46 -5.92 1.85 2.59
N VAL A 47 -4.72 1.69 2.02
CA VAL A 47 -3.92 2.82 1.54
C VAL A 47 -4.58 3.51 0.37
N LYS A 48 -5.14 2.75 -0.59
CA LYS A 48 -5.84 3.29 -1.76
C LYS A 48 -7.07 4.13 -1.38
N SER A 49 -7.79 3.74 -0.34
CA SER A 49 -9.00 4.43 0.14
C SER A 49 -8.73 5.53 1.17
N HIS A 50 -7.50 5.66 1.66
CA HIS A 50 -7.21 6.54 2.78
C HIS A 50 -7.29 8.03 2.38
N PRO A 51 -8.10 8.86 3.07
CA PRO A 51 -8.43 10.21 2.61
C PRO A 51 -7.25 11.19 2.63
N LEU A 52 -6.27 10.97 3.50
CA LEU A 52 -5.11 11.86 3.69
C LEU A 52 -3.96 11.61 2.71
N VAL A 53 -4.08 10.64 1.81
CA VAL A 53 -2.99 10.29 0.87
C VAL A 53 -3.49 10.18 -0.56
N GLU A 54 -2.58 10.35 -1.49
CA GLU A 54 -2.73 9.96 -2.89
C GLU A 54 -1.72 8.85 -3.20
N THR A 55 -2.05 7.94 -4.12
CA THR A 55 -1.25 6.75 -4.39
C THR A 55 -0.94 6.62 -5.87
N LEU A 56 0.25 6.09 -6.17
CA LEU A 56 0.67 5.65 -7.49
C LEU A 56 1.32 4.27 -7.36
N LEU A 57 0.79 3.27 -8.06
CA LEU A 57 1.40 1.95 -8.15
C LEU A 57 2.29 1.88 -9.39
N LEU A 58 3.60 1.71 -9.19
CA LEU A 58 4.54 1.44 -10.27
C LEU A 58 4.72 -0.08 -10.41
N PRO A 59 4.53 -0.67 -11.61
CA PRO A 59 4.76 -2.10 -11.85
C PRO A 59 6.26 -2.38 -12.03
N LEU A 60 7.08 -1.90 -11.09
CA LEU A 60 8.50 -2.19 -11.02
C LEU A 60 8.71 -3.30 -9.98
N ARG A 61 9.55 -4.28 -10.33
CA ARG A 61 9.79 -5.49 -9.52
C ARG A 61 8.45 -6.16 -9.19
N ASP A 62 8.18 -6.34 -7.90
CA ASP A 62 6.96 -6.97 -7.40
C ASP A 62 5.93 -5.95 -6.90
N GLY A 63 5.92 -4.77 -7.54
CA GLY A 63 5.02 -3.67 -7.25
C GLY A 63 5.56 -2.72 -6.20
N LEU A 64 5.78 -1.47 -6.62
CA LEU A 64 6.19 -0.38 -5.75
C LEU A 64 5.05 0.63 -5.63
N MET A 65 4.46 0.75 -4.45
CA MET A 65 3.43 1.77 -4.18
C MET A 65 4.09 3.03 -3.62
N ILE A 66 3.96 4.12 -4.37
CA ILE A 66 4.31 5.47 -3.92
C ILE A 66 3.06 6.08 -3.28
N ILE A 67 3.19 6.49 -2.03
CA ILE A 67 2.10 7.07 -1.24
C ILE A 67 2.52 8.47 -0.83
N ARG A 68 1.82 9.50 -1.31
CA ARG A 68 2.07 10.89 -0.94
C ARG A 68 1.02 11.37 0.05
N LYS A 69 1.47 11.91 1.18
CA LYS A 69 0.58 12.61 2.13
C LYS A 69 0.13 13.92 1.49
N LYS A 70 -1.18 14.15 1.43
CA LYS A 70 -1.74 15.37 0.82
C LYS A 70 -1.22 16.63 1.53
N GLN A 71 -1.05 17.69 0.76
CA GLN A 71 -0.83 19.03 1.28
C GLN A 71 -2.22 19.62 1.54
N ASN A 72 -2.56 19.87 2.80
CA ASN A 72 -3.70 20.72 3.12
C ASN A 72 -3.33 22.18 2.80
#